data_AF-A0A840WKH2-F1
#
_entry.id   AF-A0A840WKH2-F1
#
_cell.length_a   1.000
_cell.length_b   1.000
_cell.length_c   1.000
_cell.angle_alpha   90.00
_cell.angle_beta   90.00
_cell.angle_gamma   90.00
#
_symmetry.space_group_name_H-M   'P 1'
#
loop_
_entity.id
_entity.type
_entity.pdbx_description
1 polymer ?
#
loop_
_entity_poly.entity_id
_entity_poly.type
_entity_poly.pdbx_seq_one_letter_code
_entity_poly.pdbx_strand_id
1 'polypeptide(L)'
;MTHERIIEMYPLKRRVLEVAEVERITPRMIRVHLEGPDFEGIQSDHFADHVKLWFPNETGGHVLPVVEDDRCLNFRADGALFRDYTVRALDPEAQRLSIDFVAHDHGPAGRWAINAEPGHKLGVLGPRGTAWITGEFDYHVLLVDETALPAAARYIEELPADAEVIAFFEVFDAAEEQQIKAPEGSKLTWLHRGDAEPGSTDLLLEAFRALELPEGEGFVYAAGEADTLKPIRRLLKERGFVRNETCEVDGYWRRGTSNLDHHEEDD
;
A
#
# COMPACT_ATOMS: atom_id res chain seq x y z
N MET A 1 -23.06 12.19 -7.05
CA MET A 1 -23.74 12.50 -5.74
C MET A 1 -22.79 13.40 -4.94
N THR A 2 -22.97 13.72 -3.65
CA THR A 2 -21.83 14.30 -2.90
C THR A 2 -21.07 13.14 -2.28
N HIS A 3 -19.89 12.85 -2.83
CA HIS A 3 -18.98 11.85 -2.27
C HIS A 3 -18.29 12.44 -1.05
N GLU A 4 -18.13 11.65 0.01
CA GLU A 4 -17.50 12.09 1.25
C GLU A 4 -16.50 11.04 1.72
N ARG A 5 -15.31 11.50 2.13
CA ARG A 5 -14.32 10.63 2.77
C ARG A 5 -14.68 10.40 4.24
N ILE A 6 -14.91 9.14 4.59
CA ILE A 6 -15.13 8.71 5.97
C ILE A 6 -13.83 8.09 6.50
N ILE A 7 -13.55 8.34 7.78
CA ILE A 7 -12.46 7.71 8.53
C ILE A 7 -13.08 7.08 9.77
N GLU A 8 -12.83 5.79 9.98
CA GLU A 8 -13.17 5.10 11.21
C GLU A 8 -11.89 4.70 11.95
N MET A 9 -11.83 5.02 13.24
CA MET A 9 -10.65 4.77 14.06
C MET A 9 -10.75 3.40 14.73
N TYR A 10 -9.68 2.62 14.66
CA TYR A 10 -9.58 1.38 15.41
C TYR A 10 -8.82 1.59 16.74
N PRO A 11 -9.17 0.86 17.80
CA PRO A 11 -8.35 0.79 18.99
C PRO A 11 -6.95 0.31 18.65
N LEU A 12 -5.95 1.11 18.99
CA LEU A 12 -4.56 0.81 18.70
C LEU A 12 -4.12 -0.40 19.52
N LYS A 13 -3.67 -1.44 18.83
CA LYS A 13 -3.14 -2.66 19.45
C LYS A 13 -1.76 -2.96 18.93
N ARG A 14 -0.88 -3.34 19.86
CA ARG A 14 0.38 -4.02 19.58
C ARG A 14 0.09 -5.51 19.42
N ARG A 15 0.71 -6.14 18.43
CA ARG A 15 0.79 -7.59 18.25
C ARG A 15 2.24 -8.00 18.01
N VAL A 16 2.59 -9.22 18.36
CA VAL A 16 3.79 -9.89 17.85
C VAL A 16 3.33 -11.08 17.02
N LEU A 17 3.55 -10.98 15.71
CA LEU A 17 3.23 -12.06 14.78
C LEU A 17 4.51 -12.71 14.27
N GLU A 18 4.39 -13.96 13.84
CA GLU A 18 5.46 -14.73 13.24
C GLU A 18 5.15 -15.10 11.79
N VAL A 19 6.20 -15.23 11.00
CA VAL A 19 6.11 -15.66 9.60
C VAL A 19 5.65 -17.11 9.57
N ALA A 20 4.48 -17.34 9.00
CA ALA A 20 3.95 -18.66 8.69
C ALA A 20 4.57 -19.19 7.38
N GLU A 21 4.60 -18.31 6.37
CA GLU A 21 4.90 -18.67 4.99
C GLU A 21 5.45 -17.45 4.26
N VAL A 22 6.36 -17.71 3.31
CA VAL A 22 7.01 -16.71 2.46
C VAL A 22 6.91 -17.18 1.02
N GLU A 23 6.33 -16.33 0.17
CA GLU A 23 6.17 -16.58 -1.25
C GLU A 23 6.85 -15.47 -2.04
N ARG A 24 7.78 -15.81 -2.93
CA ARG A 24 8.33 -14.85 -3.88
C ARG A 24 7.43 -14.82 -5.11
N ILE A 25 6.41 -13.95 -5.08
CA ILE A 25 5.36 -13.87 -6.12
C ILE A 25 5.88 -13.31 -7.44
N THR A 26 6.90 -12.45 -7.39
CA THR A 26 7.71 -12.00 -8.55
C THR A 26 9.17 -11.87 -8.09
N PRO A 27 10.17 -11.68 -8.99
CA PRO A 27 11.56 -11.54 -8.56
C PRO A 27 11.80 -10.43 -7.51
N ARG A 28 11.04 -9.33 -7.56
CA ARG A 28 11.15 -8.20 -6.62
C ARG A 28 9.94 -7.97 -5.72
N MET A 29 8.97 -8.88 -5.66
CA MET A 29 7.86 -8.81 -4.71
C MET A 29 7.78 -10.10 -3.89
N ILE A 30 7.79 -9.96 -2.56
CA ILE A 30 7.74 -11.07 -1.61
C ILE A 30 6.48 -10.92 -0.77
N ARG A 31 5.58 -11.89 -0.87
CA ARG A 31 4.43 -12.02 0.03
C ARG A 31 4.84 -12.77 1.27
N VAL A 32 4.55 -12.21 2.43
CA VAL A 32 4.78 -12.84 3.73
C VAL A 32 3.44 -12.98 4.43
N HIS A 33 3.14 -14.19 4.86
CA HIS A 33 1.98 -14.49 5.70
C HIS A 33 2.41 -14.51 7.16
N LEU A 34 1.76 -13.68 7.96
CA LEU A 34 2.00 -13.54 9.38
C LEU A 34 0.84 -14.18 10.16
N GLU A 35 1.16 -14.95 11.19
CA GLU A 35 0.20 -15.59 12.10
C GLU A 35 0.67 -15.48 13.55
N GLY A 36 -0.13 -15.98 14.48
CA GLY A 36 0.26 -16.11 15.88
C GLY A 36 -0.87 -15.79 16.86
N PRO A 37 -0.68 -16.07 18.16
CA PRO A 37 -1.72 -15.90 19.17
C PRO A 37 -2.19 -14.45 19.34
N ASP A 38 -1.34 -13.47 19.02
CA ASP A 38 -1.70 -12.05 19.09
C ASP A 38 -2.56 -11.58 17.88
N PHE A 39 -2.86 -12.45 16.91
CA PHE A 39 -3.66 -12.11 15.73
C PHE A 39 -5.07 -11.62 16.10
N GLU A 40 -5.64 -12.11 17.20
CA GLU A 40 -7.02 -11.85 17.59
C GLU A 40 -7.41 -10.35 17.53
N GLY A 41 -8.52 -10.08 16.83
CA GLY A 41 -9.11 -8.76 16.73
C GLY A 41 -8.31 -7.77 15.88
N ILE A 42 -7.46 -8.23 14.96
CA ILE A 42 -7.04 -7.42 13.82
C ILE A 42 -8.24 -7.19 12.89
N GLN A 43 -8.35 -5.98 12.36
CA GLN A 43 -9.42 -5.53 11.47
C GLN A 43 -8.77 -4.80 10.30
N SER A 44 -9.37 -4.92 9.13
CA SER A 44 -9.00 -4.15 7.95
C SER A 44 -10.16 -4.17 6.96
N ASP A 45 -10.91 -3.09 6.92
CA ASP A 45 -12.15 -2.99 6.14
C ASP A 45 -11.93 -2.41 4.73
N HIS A 46 -10.82 -1.71 4.48
CA HIS A 46 -10.56 -1.07 3.19
C HIS A 46 -9.16 -1.30 2.61
N PHE A 47 -9.07 -1.18 1.29
CA PHE A 47 -7.94 -1.61 0.46
C PHE A 47 -6.59 -0.97 0.81
N ALA A 48 -6.62 0.27 1.32
CA ALA A 48 -5.42 1.05 1.66
C ALA A 48 -5.07 1.02 3.15
N ASP A 49 -5.78 0.20 3.94
CA ASP A 49 -5.43 -0.01 5.34
C ASP A 49 -4.01 -0.54 5.47
N HIS A 50 -3.27 0.02 6.42
CA HIS A 50 -1.86 -0.29 6.62
C HIS A 50 -1.55 -0.47 8.10
N VAL A 51 -0.48 -1.24 8.35
CA VAL A 51 0.09 -1.46 9.68
C VAL A 51 1.50 -0.89 9.72
N LYS A 52 1.94 -0.49 10.92
CA LYS A 52 3.37 -0.25 11.17
C LYS A 52 4.01 -1.57 11.58
N LEU A 53 4.86 -2.12 10.71
CA LEU A 53 5.67 -3.29 11.00
C LEU A 53 6.96 -2.87 11.69
N TRP A 54 7.28 -3.49 12.83
CA TRP A 54 8.47 -3.24 13.64
C TRP A 54 9.46 -4.37 13.46
N PHE A 55 10.64 -4.03 12.94
CA PHE A 55 11.67 -4.95 12.50
C PHE A 55 12.76 -5.13 13.58
N PRO A 56 13.37 -6.32 13.68
CA PRO A 56 14.62 -6.46 14.39
C PRO A 56 15.73 -5.64 13.70
N ASN A 57 16.66 -5.11 14.48
CA ASN A 57 17.87 -4.48 13.96
C ASN A 57 18.91 -5.54 13.53
N GLU A 58 19.98 -5.10 12.86
CA GLU A 58 21.01 -5.98 12.32
C GLU A 58 21.81 -6.74 13.39
N THR A 59 21.76 -6.32 14.66
CA THR A 59 22.40 -7.01 15.79
C THR A 59 21.45 -7.95 16.54
N GLY A 60 20.21 -8.11 16.05
CA GLY A 60 19.17 -8.97 16.63
C GLY A 60 18.34 -8.32 17.74
N GLY A 61 18.58 -7.05 18.06
CA GLY A 61 17.74 -6.28 18.97
C GLY A 61 16.39 -5.95 18.34
N HIS A 62 15.29 -6.23 19.04
CA HIS A 62 13.94 -6.03 18.52
C HIS A 62 13.13 -5.12 19.44
N VAL A 63 13.07 -3.83 19.10
CA VAL A 63 12.19 -2.88 19.80
C VAL A 63 10.77 -3.13 19.30
N LEU A 64 9.87 -3.46 20.23
CA LEU A 64 8.44 -3.65 19.96
C LEU A 64 7.66 -2.38 20.33
N PRO A 65 6.50 -2.12 19.71
CA PRO A 65 5.69 -0.96 20.07
C PRO A 65 5.23 -1.05 21.52
N VAL A 66 5.07 0.09 22.18
CA VAL A 66 4.52 0.22 23.53
C VAL A 66 3.28 1.08 23.43
N VAL A 67 2.11 0.49 23.71
CA VAL A 67 0.81 1.15 23.59
C VAL A 67 0.25 1.44 24.98
N GLU A 68 -0.10 2.70 25.22
CA GLU A 68 -0.77 3.19 26.43
C GLU A 68 -1.75 4.30 26.03
N ASP A 69 -2.94 4.32 26.64
CA ASP A 69 -4.00 5.28 26.32
C ASP A 69 -4.24 5.47 24.82
N ASP A 70 -4.36 4.35 24.09
CA ASP A 70 -4.63 4.31 22.64
C ASP A 70 -3.55 5.00 21.76
N ARG A 71 -2.33 5.13 22.29
CA ARG A 71 -1.18 5.75 21.60
C ARG A 71 0.08 4.92 21.73
N CYS A 72 0.92 4.97 20.69
CA CYS A 72 2.26 4.38 20.74
C CYS A 72 3.24 5.37 21.36
N LEU A 73 3.91 4.98 22.44
CA LEU A 73 4.77 5.87 23.23
C LEU A 73 6.22 5.90 22.74
N ASN A 74 6.64 4.93 21.94
CA ASN A 74 8.06 4.66 21.67
C ASN A 74 8.45 4.76 20.18
N PHE A 75 7.72 5.53 19.36
CA PHE A 75 8.10 5.81 17.97
C PHE A 75 9.48 6.46 17.84
N ARG A 76 9.95 7.17 18.87
CA ARG A 76 11.26 7.84 18.88
C ARG A 76 12.29 7.15 19.79
N ALA A 77 12.00 5.93 20.25
CA ALA A 77 12.96 5.18 21.06
C ALA A 77 14.19 4.78 20.22
N ASP A 78 15.35 4.74 20.87
CA ASP A 78 16.57 4.27 20.22
C ASP A 78 16.41 2.82 19.74
N GLY A 79 16.85 2.54 18.52
CA GLY A 79 16.67 1.23 17.87
C GLY A 79 15.24 0.91 17.39
N ALA A 80 14.27 1.83 17.50
CA ALA A 80 12.95 1.66 16.91
C ALA A 80 13.04 1.68 15.37
N LEU A 81 12.75 0.54 14.74
CA LEU A 81 12.74 0.40 13.29
C LEU A 81 11.35 -0.06 12.85
N PHE A 82 10.54 0.85 12.32
CA PHE A 82 9.22 0.51 11.80
C PHE A 82 8.95 1.14 10.45
N ARG A 83 8.09 0.52 9.64
CA ARG A 83 7.65 1.01 8.33
C ARG A 83 6.17 0.72 8.13
N ASP A 84 5.50 1.57 7.37
CA ASP A 84 4.13 1.34 6.92
C ASP A 84 4.11 0.29 5.80
N TYR A 85 3.17 -0.66 5.93
CA TYR A 85 2.90 -1.68 4.94
C TYR A 85 1.40 -1.92 4.83
N THR A 86 0.91 -2.00 3.60
CA THR A 86 -0.49 -2.32 3.28
C THR A 86 -0.86 -3.71 3.80
N VAL A 87 -2.05 -3.82 4.38
CA VAL A 87 -2.70 -5.11 4.62
C VAL A 87 -3.17 -5.65 3.27
N ARG A 88 -2.37 -6.52 2.64
CA ARG A 88 -2.67 -7.07 1.31
C ARG A 88 -3.89 -7.99 1.33
N ALA A 89 -3.99 -8.80 2.38
CA ALA A 89 -5.14 -9.65 2.67
C ALA A 89 -5.20 -9.95 4.16
N LEU A 90 -6.41 -10.17 4.64
CA LEU A 90 -6.68 -10.64 5.98
C LEU A 90 -7.61 -11.86 5.91
N ASP A 91 -7.17 -12.98 6.48
CA ASP A 91 -7.97 -14.20 6.60
C ASP A 91 -8.24 -14.47 8.09
N PRO A 92 -9.43 -14.09 8.60
CA PRO A 92 -9.79 -14.31 10.00
C PRO A 92 -9.96 -15.79 10.37
N GLU A 93 -10.32 -16.65 9.42
CA GLU A 93 -10.53 -18.09 9.68
C GLU A 93 -9.18 -18.80 9.85
N ALA A 94 -8.22 -18.50 8.97
CA ALA A 94 -6.85 -19.01 9.07
C ALA A 94 -5.97 -18.23 10.05
N GLN A 95 -6.48 -17.13 10.61
CA GLN A 95 -5.74 -16.17 11.45
C GLN A 95 -4.45 -15.66 10.79
N ARG A 96 -4.56 -15.26 9.51
CA ARG A 96 -3.43 -14.93 8.65
C ARG A 96 -3.51 -13.49 8.13
N LEU A 97 -2.43 -12.76 8.31
CA LEU A 97 -2.21 -11.41 7.77
C LEU A 97 -1.18 -11.49 6.65
N SER A 98 -1.56 -11.15 5.43
CA SER A 98 -0.64 -11.12 4.29
C SER A 98 -0.12 -9.71 4.06
N ILE A 99 1.20 -9.60 3.87
CA ILE A 99 1.89 -8.35 3.53
C ILE A 99 2.77 -8.61 2.31
N ASP A 100 2.71 -7.71 1.33
CA ASP A 100 3.59 -7.72 0.17
C ASP A 100 4.73 -6.72 0.36
N PHE A 101 5.96 -7.19 0.16
CA PHE A 101 7.18 -6.41 0.32
C PHE A 101 7.88 -6.23 -1.03
N VAL A 102 8.14 -4.98 -1.39
CA VAL A 102 9.13 -4.67 -2.43
C VAL A 102 10.51 -5.11 -1.94
N ALA A 103 11.15 -6.02 -2.67
CA ALA A 103 12.46 -6.53 -2.36
C ALA A 103 13.55 -5.56 -2.83
N HIS A 104 14.21 -4.91 -1.88
CA HIS A 104 15.30 -3.98 -2.12
C HIS A 104 16.32 -4.04 -0.96
N ASP A 105 17.56 -3.61 -1.19
CA ASP A 105 18.66 -3.70 -0.22
C ASP A 105 18.96 -2.37 0.52
N HIS A 106 18.37 -1.25 0.10
CA HIS A 106 18.64 0.08 0.65
C HIS A 106 17.95 0.41 1.99
N GLY A 107 17.24 -0.54 2.62
CA GLY A 107 16.52 -0.29 3.88
C GLY A 107 16.24 -1.54 4.72
N PRO A 108 15.91 -1.37 6.01
CA PRO A 108 15.78 -2.49 6.94
C PRO A 108 14.63 -3.43 6.56
N ALA A 109 13.52 -2.91 6.08
CA ALA A 109 12.34 -3.73 5.75
C ALA A 109 12.55 -4.57 4.48
N GLY A 110 13.07 -3.97 3.39
CA GLY A 110 13.43 -4.72 2.18
C GLY A 110 14.49 -5.80 2.44
N ARG A 111 15.55 -5.49 3.22
CA ARG A 111 16.55 -6.47 3.63
C ARG A 111 15.97 -7.58 4.49
N TRP A 112 15.07 -7.24 5.43
CA TRP A 112 14.37 -8.23 6.24
C TRP A 112 13.53 -9.16 5.35
N ALA A 113 12.75 -8.61 4.41
CA ALA A 113 11.87 -9.37 3.54
C ALA A 113 12.63 -10.36 2.65
N ILE A 114 13.80 -9.95 2.11
CA ILE A 114 14.67 -10.83 1.32
C ILE A 114 15.12 -12.08 2.11
N ASN A 115 15.29 -11.93 3.43
CA ASN A 115 15.76 -12.97 4.34
C ASN A 115 14.63 -13.52 5.24
N ALA A 116 13.36 -13.26 4.91
CA ALA A 116 12.24 -13.73 5.71
C ALA A 116 12.14 -15.26 5.59
N GLU A 117 11.97 -15.92 6.73
CA GLU A 117 11.80 -17.37 6.83
C GLU A 117 10.73 -17.68 7.88
N PRO A 118 10.01 -18.81 7.76
CA PRO A 118 9.06 -19.23 8.78
C PRO A 118 9.65 -19.19 10.20
N GLY A 119 8.89 -18.62 11.13
CA GLY A 119 9.29 -18.41 12.53
C GLY A 119 9.98 -17.06 12.82
N HIS A 120 10.38 -16.29 11.80
CA HIS A 120 10.81 -14.89 12.02
C HIS A 120 9.66 -14.05 12.57
N LYS A 121 9.95 -13.08 13.43
CA LYS A 121 8.94 -12.28 14.13
C LYS A 121 8.96 -10.82 13.75
N LEU A 122 7.77 -10.21 13.74
CA LEU A 122 7.58 -8.77 13.59
C LEU A 122 6.65 -8.26 14.69
N GLY A 123 6.93 -7.05 15.17
CA GLY A 123 5.91 -6.28 15.89
C GLY A 123 4.93 -5.70 14.88
N VAL A 124 3.64 -5.80 15.13
CA VAL A 124 2.60 -5.23 14.26
C VAL A 124 1.80 -4.24 15.09
N LEU A 125 1.77 -2.99 14.63
CA LEU A 125 1.01 -1.91 15.26
C LEU A 125 -0.07 -1.43 14.28
N GLY A 126 -1.33 -1.44 14.74
CA GLY A 126 -2.47 -1.01 13.94
C GLY A 126 -3.24 -2.16 13.26
N PRO A 127 -3.97 -1.88 12.16
CA PRO A 127 -4.15 -0.56 11.56
C PRO A 127 -4.67 0.50 12.54
N ARG A 128 -4.33 1.78 12.34
CA ARG A 128 -4.82 2.86 13.23
C ARG A 128 -6.30 3.18 13.00
N GLY A 129 -6.78 2.87 11.81
CA GLY A 129 -8.14 3.06 11.37
C GLY A 129 -8.24 2.63 9.92
N THR A 130 -9.40 2.91 9.36
CA THR A 130 -9.75 2.62 7.99
C THR A 130 -10.41 3.84 7.35
N ALA A 131 -10.30 3.98 6.04
CA ALA A 131 -10.86 5.12 5.33
C ALA A 131 -11.38 4.72 3.95
N TRP A 132 -12.46 5.37 3.54
CA TRP A 132 -13.08 5.18 2.23
C TRP A 132 -13.81 6.43 1.78
N ILE A 133 -14.13 6.47 0.49
CA ILE A 133 -15.02 7.47 -0.07
C ILE A 133 -16.39 6.84 -0.30
N THR A 134 -17.44 7.52 0.16
CA THR A 134 -18.83 7.05 0.02
C THR A 134 -19.33 7.16 -1.42
N GLY A 135 -20.33 6.36 -1.75
CA GLY A 135 -20.98 6.37 -3.07
C GLY A 135 -20.42 5.34 -4.03
N GLU A 136 -20.99 5.32 -5.22
CA GLU A 136 -20.60 4.45 -6.33
C GLU A 136 -19.97 5.31 -7.43
N PHE A 137 -19.04 4.73 -8.17
CA PHE A 137 -18.37 5.38 -9.29
C PHE A 137 -18.64 4.57 -10.55
N ASP A 138 -18.82 5.25 -11.68
CA ASP A 138 -19.06 4.62 -12.97
C ASP A 138 -17.78 3.93 -13.49
N TYR A 139 -16.60 4.45 -13.12
CA TYR A 139 -15.31 3.86 -13.44
C TYR A 139 -14.23 4.17 -12.39
N HIS A 140 -13.18 3.35 -12.39
CA HIS A 140 -12.07 3.44 -11.45
C HIS A 140 -10.73 3.51 -12.19
N VAL A 141 -9.89 4.50 -11.83
CA VAL A 141 -8.54 4.65 -12.39
C VAL A 141 -7.48 4.49 -11.31
N LEU A 142 -6.54 3.57 -11.53
CA LEU A 142 -5.50 3.22 -10.56
C LEU A 142 -4.13 3.57 -11.17
N LEU A 143 -3.30 4.36 -10.47
CA LEU A 143 -1.98 4.82 -10.92
C LEU A 143 -0.95 4.55 -9.83
N VAL A 144 -0.27 3.40 -9.86
CA VAL A 144 0.62 3.02 -8.75
C VAL A 144 1.98 2.49 -9.19
N ASP A 145 3.00 2.73 -8.37
CA ASP A 145 4.26 1.99 -8.45
C ASP A 145 4.18 0.70 -7.63
N GLU A 146 5.26 -0.08 -7.59
CA GLU A 146 5.29 -1.35 -6.86
C GLU A 146 5.02 -1.23 -5.36
N THR A 147 5.21 -0.07 -4.73
CA THR A 147 4.98 0.11 -3.28
C THR A 147 3.49 0.19 -2.95
N ALA A 148 2.69 0.71 -3.87
CA ALA A 148 1.23 0.82 -3.74
C ALA A 148 0.46 -0.25 -4.54
N LEU A 149 1.16 -1.06 -5.34
CA LEU A 149 0.60 -2.23 -6.02
C LEU A 149 -0.21 -3.17 -5.08
N PRO A 150 0.19 -3.44 -3.82
CA PRO A 150 -0.59 -4.27 -2.92
C PRO A 150 -1.99 -3.70 -2.62
N ALA A 151 -2.09 -2.38 -2.41
CA ALA A 151 -3.35 -1.69 -2.16
C ALA A 151 -4.22 -1.68 -3.43
N ALA A 152 -3.63 -1.36 -4.58
CA ALA A 152 -4.33 -1.35 -5.87
C ALA A 152 -4.85 -2.73 -6.27
N ALA A 153 -4.04 -3.78 -6.11
CA ALA A 153 -4.46 -5.15 -6.40
C ALA A 153 -5.62 -5.57 -5.48
N ARG A 154 -5.54 -5.28 -4.18
CA ARG A 154 -6.62 -5.53 -3.22
C ARG A 154 -7.90 -4.78 -3.63
N TYR A 155 -7.80 -3.50 -3.96
CA TYR A 155 -8.95 -2.70 -4.41
C TYR A 155 -9.65 -3.33 -5.61
N ILE A 156 -8.88 -3.69 -6.64
CA ILE A 156 -9.41 -4.28 -7.88
C ILE A 156 -10.08 -5.62 -7.62
N GLU A 157 -9.53 -6.46 -6.73
CA GLU A 157 -10.08 -7.76 -6.36
C GLU A 157 -11.37 -7.67 -5.52
N GLU A 158 -11.56 -6.55 -4.82
CA GLU A 158 -12.72 -6.27 -3.96
C GLU A 158 -13.87 -5.56 -4.72
N LEU A 159 -13.61 -5.03 -5.92
CA LEU A 159 -14.63 -4.34 -6.71
C LEU A 159 -15.75 -5.27 -7.20
N PRO A 160 -16.96 -4.73 -7.43
CA PRO A 160 -18.04 -5.45 -8.11
C PRO A 160 -17.60 -6.01 -9.47
N ALA A 161 -18.16 -7.15 -9.86
CA ALA A 161 -17.78 -7.86 -11.09
C ALA A 161 -18.04 -7.06 -12.38
N ASP A 162 -18.91 -6.06 -12.32
CA ASP A 162 -19.32 -5.15 -13.39
C ASP A 162 -18.63 -3.77 -13.33
N ALA A 163 -17.72 -3.54 -12.38
CA ALA A 163 -16.98 -2.28 -12.29
C ALA A 163 -16.03 -2.08 -13.49
N GLU A 164 -16.03 -0.88 -14.07
CA GLU A 164 -15.07 -0.52 -15.12
C GLU A 164 -13.74 -0.05 -14.49
N VAL A 165 -12.67 -0.82 -14.69
CA VAL A 165 -11.35 -0.54 -14.11
C VAL A 165 -10.31 -0.27 -15.20
N ILE A 166 -9.55 0.81 -15.02
CA ILE A 166 -8.39 1.15 -15.83
C ILE A 166 -7.20 1.34 -14.88
N ALA A 167 -6.19 0.48 -14.97
CA ALA A 167 -5.05 0.53 -14.05
C ALA A 167 -3.73 0.62 -14.79
N PHE A 168 -2.81 1.40 -14.23
CA PHE A 168 -1.43 1.51 -14.66
C PHE A 168 -0.51 1.19 -13.49
N PHE A 169 0.37 0.22 -13.69
CA PHE A 169 1.30 -0.28 -12.68
C PHE A 169 2.72 -0.05 -13.17
N GLU A 170 3.45 0.88 -12.54
CA GLU A 170 4.88 1.02 -12.78
C GLU A 170 5.64 -0.08 -12.02
N VAL A 171 6.38 -0.90 -12.77
CA VAL A 171 7.20 -1.99 -12.23
C VAL A 171 8.56 -2.04 -12.93
N PHE A 172 9.49 -2.85 -12.42
CA PHE A 172 10.84 -2.95 -12.97
C PHE A 172 10.82 -3.41 -14.43
N ASP A 173 10.25 -4.59 -14.69
CA ASP A 173 10.14 -5.18 -16.00
C ASP A 173 8.95 -6.15 -16.08
N ALA A 174 8.82 -6.86 -17.21
CA ALA A 174 7.75 -7.82 -17.46
C ALA A 174 7.74 -9.02 -16.47
N ALA A 175 8.83 -9.32 -15.77
CA ALA A 175 8.85 -10.39 -14.77
C ALA A 175 8.18 -9.99 -13.45
N GLU A 176 7.91 -8.69 -13.26
CA GLU A 176 7.19 -8.15 -12.11
C GLU A 176 5.67 -8.05 -12.34
N GLU A 177 5.18 -8.42 -13.52
CA GLU A 177 3.74 -8.44 -13.79
C GLU A 177 3.05 -9.53 -12.97
N GLN A 178 1.92 -9.18 -12.36
CA GLN A 178 1.15 -10.08 -11.50
C GLN A 178 -0.20 -10.44 -12.13
N GLN A 179 -0.72 -11.62 -11.79
CA GLN A 179 -2.11 -11.95 -12.10
C GLN A 179 -3.01 -11.33 -11.03
N ILE A 180 -3.74 -10.29 -11.41
CA ILE A 180 -4.73 -9.63 -10.56
C ILE A 180 -6.11 -10.09 -11.02
N LYS A 181 -6.93 -10.61 -10.09
CA LYS A 181 -8.31 -11.00 -10.39
C LYS A 181 -9.17 -9.75 -10.49
N ALA A 182 -9.33 -9.24 -11.71
CA ALA A 182 -10.09 -8.02 -11.97
C ALA A 182 -11.49 -8.29 -12.53
N PRO A 183 -12.42 -7.32 -12.43
CA PRO A 183 -13.69 -7.33 -13.13
C PRO A 183 -13.53 -7.57 -14.65
N GLU A 184 -14.53 -8.19 -15.28
CA GLU A 184 -14.46 -8.47 -16.72
C GLU A 184 -14.40 -7.17 -17.53
N GLY A 185 -13.50 -7.09 -18.53
CA GLY A 185 -13.31 -5.88 -19.33
C GLY A 185 -12.33 -4.85 -18.73
N SER A 186 -11.78 -5.10 -17.53
CA SER A 186 -10.74 -4.27 -16.93
C SER A 186 -9.50 -4.13 -17.83
N LYS A 187 -8.95 -2.91 -17.91
CA LYS A 187 -7.74 -2.60 -18.67
C LYS A 187 -6.57 -2.40 -17.72
N LEU A 188 -5.78 -3.45 -17.51
CA LEU A 188 -4.59 -3.40 -16.66
C LEU A 188 -3.34 -3.27 -17.53
N THR A 189 -2.58 -2.19 -17.36
CA THR A 189 -1.38 -1.89 -18.15
C THR A 189 -0.15 -1.86 -17.24
N TRP A 190 0.82 -2.70 -17.55
CA TRP A 190 2.11 -2.71 -16.86
C TRP A 190 3.09 -1.78 -17.58
N LEU A 191 3.65 -0.83 -16.85
CA LEU A 191 4.61 0.15 -17.32
C LEU A 191 6.00 -0.25 -16.80
N HIS A 192 6.91 -0.58 -17.71
CA HIS A 192 8.24 -1.08 -17.34
C HIS A 192 9.24 0.06 -17.32
N ARG A 193 9.78 0.38 -16.15
CA ARG A 193 10.85 1.39 -16.01
C ARG A 193 12.21 0.90 -16.48
N GLY A 194 12.43 -0.41 -16.55
CA GLY A 194 13.71 -1.03 -16.86
C GLY A 194 14.79 -0.61 -15.87
N ASP A 195 15.96 -0.24 -16.37
CA ASP A 195 17.11 0.18 -15.56
C ASP A 195 16.98 1.61 -15.00
N ALA A 196 15.87 2.32 -15.25
CA ALA A 196 15.64 3.61 -14.61
C ALA A 196 15.47 3.43 -13.08
N GLU A 197 16.01 4.39 -12.33
CA GLU A 197 15.89 4.38 -10.87
C GLU A 197 14.41 4.45 -10.46
N PRO A 198 13.94 3.68 -9.45
CA PRO A 198 12.58 3.81 -8.94
C PRO A 198 12.27 5.27 -8.57
N GLY A 199 11.07 5.75 -8.90
CA GLY A 199 10.66 7.12 -8.60
C GLY A 199 11.41 8.20 -9.41
N SER A 200 11.96 7.84 -10.57
CA SER A 200 12.66 8.80 -11.46
C SER A 200 12.01 8.95 -12.84
N THR A 201 10.98 8.17 -13.14
CA THR A 201 10.27 8.20 -14.42
C THR A 201 8.99 9.03 -14.35
N ASP A 202 8.42 9.33 -15.51
CA ASP A 202 7.12 9.97 -15.68
C ASP A 202 6.07 9.00 -16.27
N LEU A 203 6.32 7.68 -16.22
CA LEU A 203 5.51 6.66 -16.88
C LEU A 203 4.02 6.74 -16.48
N LEU A 204 3.74 6.81 -15.18
CA LEU A 204 2.36 6.96 -14.68
C LEU A 204 1.70 8.26 -15.13
N LEU A 205 2.46 9.36 -15.16
CA LEU A 205 1.96 10.66 -15.60
C LEU A 205 1.63 10.66 -17.09
N GLU A 206 2.52 10.14 -17.93
CA GLU A 206 2.31 10.07 -19.38
C GLU A 206 1.16 9.13 -19.74
N ALA A 207 1.04 7.99 -19.04
CA ALA A 207 -0.08 7.08 -19.19
C ALA A 207 -1.42 7.75 -18.83
N PHE A 208 -1.49 8.44 -17.68
CA PHE A 208 -2.71 9.16 -17.29
C PHE A 208 -3.02 10.34 -18.22
N ARG A 209 -2.00 11.04 -18.72
CA ARG A 209 -2.18 12.13 -19.70
C ARG A 209 -2.77 11.62 -21.01
N ALA A 210 -2.32 10.46 -21.48
CA ALA A 210 -2.81 9.84 -22.71
C ALA A 210 -4.20 9.20 -22.56
N LEU A 211 -4.64 8.90 -21.33
CA LEU A 211 -5.93 8.29 -21.07
C LEU A 211 -7.08 9.23 -21.41
N GLU A 212 -7.94 8.79 -22.34
CA GLU A 212 -9.31 9.28 -22.48
C GLU A 212 -10.18 8.64 -21.40
N LEU A 213 -10.78 9.49 -20.54
CA LEU A 213 -11.62 9.01 -19.45
C LEU A 213 -12.96 8.50 -19.97
N PRO A 214 -13.50 7.39 -19.42
CA PRO A 214 -14.87 6.99 -19.67
C PRO A 214 -15.87 8.10 -19.33
N GLU A 215 -17.08 8.02 -19.88
CA GLU A 215 -18.18 8.89 -19.46
C GLU A 215 -18.63 8.54 -18.03
N GLY A 216 -19.08 9.53 -17.27
CA GLY A 216 -19.58 9.33 -15.90
C GLY A 216 -18.66 9.90 -14.80
N GLU A 217 -19.00 9.57 -13.56
CA GLU A 217 -18.30 9.97 -12.34
C GLU A 217 -17.25 8.92 -11.97
N GLY A 218 -15.97 9.28 -12.06
CA GLY A 218 -14.86 8.36 -11.82
C GLY A 218 -14.22 8.54 -10.44
N PHE A 219 -13.65 7.46 -9.91
CA PHE A 219 -12.71 7.52 -8.79
C PHE A 219 -11.28 7.26 -9.26
N VAL A 220 -10.33 8.09 -8.80
CA VAL A 220 -8.90 7.90 -9.09
C VAL A 220 -8.11 7.66 -7.81
N TYR A 221 -7.37 6.55 -7.75
CA TYR A 221 -6.39 6.29 -6.72
C TYR A 221 -4.97 6.30 -7.30
N ALA A 222 -4.12 7.19 -6.79
CA ALA A 222 -2.73 7.29 -7.21
C ALA A 222 -1.79 7.22 -6.00
N ALA A 223 -0.83 6.30 -6.00
CA ALA A 223 0.08 6.15 -4.87
C ALA A 223 1.44 5.58 -5.28
N GLY A 224 2.49 5.97 -4.56
CA GLY A 224 3.87 5.65 -4.92
C GLY A 224 4.84 6.73 -4.47
N GLU A 225 5.84 7.06 -5.30
CA GLU A 225 6.84 8.08 -4.97
C GLU A 225 6.23 9.50 -4.95
N ALA A 226 6.38 10.20 -3.82
CA ALA A 226 5.67 11.45 -3.52
C ALA A 226 5.91 12.59 -4.54
N ASP A 227 7.12 12.75 -5.05
CA ASP A 227 7.45 13.81 -6.00
C ASP A 227 6.95 13.49 -7.42
N THR A 228 6.97 12.22 -7.83
CA THR A 228 6.36 11.78 -9.11
C THR A 228 4.85 11.98 -9.15
N LEU A 229 4.17 11.93 -8.00
CA LEU A 229 2.73 12.15 -7.88
C LEU A 229 2.30 13.62 -7.93
N LYS A 230 3.20 14.58 -7.66
CA LYS A 230 2.90 16.03 -7.70
C LYS A 230 2.29 16.47 -9.05
N PRO A 231 2.87 16.15 -10.22
CA PRO A 231 2.25 16.48 -11.50
C PRO A 231 0.94 15.72 -11.76
N ILE A 232 0.79 14.47 -11.28
CA ILE A 232 -0.46 13.71 -11.41
C ILE A 232 -1.59 14.41 -10.62
N ARG A 233 -1.31 14.87 -9.39
CA ARG A 233 -2.24 15.64 -8.56
C ARG A 233 -2.73 16.92 -9.27
N ARG A 234 -1.84 17.61 -9.99
CA ARG A 234 -2.19 18.81 -10.79
C ARG A 234 -3.10 18.43 -11.95
N LEU A 235 -2.75 17.39 -12.71
CA LEU A 235 -3.54 16.92 -13.84
C LEU A 235 -4.94 16.43 -13.42
N LEU A 236 -5.06 15.76 -12.28
CA LEU A 236 -6.34 15.35 -11.70
C LEU A 236 -7.24 16.56 -11.44
N LYS A 237 -6.70 17.60 -10.81
CA LYS A 237 -7.43 18.85 -10.57
C LYS A 237 -7.85 19.55 -11.87
N GLU A 238 -6.97 19.58 -12.87
CA GLU A 238 -7.27 20.13 -14.20
C GLU A 238 -8.39 19.34 -14.91
N ARG A 239 -8.48 18.03 -14.66
CA ARG A 239 -9.54 17.14 -15.17
C ARG A 239 -10.82 17.12 -14.31
N GLY A 240 -10.88 17.92 -13.25
CA GLY A 240 -12.08 18.08 -12.43
C GLY A 240 -12.24 17.10 -11.26
N PHE A 241 -11.23 16.27 -10.97
CA PHE A 241 -11.25 15.42 -9.78
C PHE A 241 -11.01 16.24 -8.50
N VAL A 242 -11.71 15.88 -7.44
CA VAL A 242 -11.69 16.55 -6.14
C VAL A 242 -11.11 15.61 -5.09
N ARG A 243 -10.04 16.06 -4.43
CA ARG A 243 -9.35 15.27 -3.41
C ARG A 243 -10.31 14.91 -2.28
N ASN A 244 -10.29 13.65 -1.86
CA ASN A 244 -11.17 13.08 -0.82
C ASN A 244 -12.66 13.01 -1.21
N GLU A 245 -13.00 13.22 -2.48
CA GLU A 245 -14.36 13.02 -3.00
C GLU A 245 -14.35 12.13 -4.25
N THR A 246 -13.46 12.38 -5.21
CA THR A 246 -13.34 11.61 -6.45
C THR A 246 -11.90 11.21 -6.75
N CYS A 247 -10.94 11.60 -5.92
CA CYS A 247 -9.60 11.04 -5.97
C CYS A 247 -8.86 11.01 -4.63
N GLU A 248 -7.93 10.07 -4.52
CA GLU A 248 -6.91 10.02 -3.48
C GLU A 248 -5.52 9.95 -4.13
N VAL A 249 -4.59 10.78 -3.65
CA VAL A 249 -3.19 10.81 -4.10
C VAL A 249 -2.31 10.72 -2.87
N ASP A 250 -1.57 9.63 -2.70
CA ASP A 250 -0.81 9.34 -1.48
C ASP A 250 0.67 9.00 -1.76
N GLY A 251 1.58 9.74 -1.12
CA GLY A 251 3.02 9.54 -1.26
C GLY A 251 3.50 8.48 -0.28
N TYR A 252 3.62 7.23 -0.73
CA TYR A 252 4.04 6.10 0.11
C TYR A 252 5.52 6.18 0.50
N TRP A 253 6.34 6.79 -0.37
CA TRP A 253 7.76 6.95 -0.13
C TRP A 253 8.30 8.18 -0.87
N ARG A 254 9.51 8.61 -0.53
CA ARG A 254 10.21 9.70 -1.22
C ARG A 254 11.68 9.37 -1.35
N ARG A 255 12.24 9.57 -2.54
CA ARG A 255 13.67 9.35 -2.78
C ARG A 255 14.51 10.21 -1.84
N GLY A 256 15.49 9.58 -1.18
CA GLY A 256 16.35 10.25 -0.21
C GLY A 256 15.72 10.46 1.18
N THR A 257 14.47 10.06 1.39
CA THR A 257 13.80 10.10 2.70
C THR A 257 13.58 8.68 3.21
N SER A 258 14.15 8.36 4.38
CA SER A 258 13.86 7.09 5.06
C SER A 258 12.63 7.25 5.95
N ASN A 259 11.68 6.31 5.85
CA ASN A 259 10.46 6.28 6.67
C ASN A 259 9.65 7.58 6.57
N LEU A 260 9.27 7.95 5.34
CA LEU A 260 8.40 9.09 5.09
C LEU A 260 7.12 8.94 5.92
N ASP A 261 6.75 10.00 6.66
CA ASP A 261 5.45 10.07 7.31
C ASP A 261 4.43 10.58 6.28
N HIS A 262 3.67 9.67 5.68
CA HIS A 262 2.68 10.00 4.65
C HIS A 262 1.48 10.80 5.17
N HIS A 263 1.36 10.99 6.48
CA HIS A 263 0.37 11.88 7.08
C HIS A 263 0.83 13.35 7.16
N GLU A 264 2.13 13.62 6.98
CA GLU A 264 2.62 15.00 6.92
C GLU A 264 2.16 15.65 5.61
N GLU A 265 1.59 16.86 5.70
CA GLU A 265 1.22 17.61 4.50
C GLU A 265 2.48 17.99 3.71
N ASP A 266 2.52 17.65 2.42
CA ASP A 266 3.51 18.18 1.49
C ASP A 266 3.31 19.69 1.33
N ASP A 267 4.20 20.51 1.91
CA ASP A 267 4.32 21.95 1.62
C ASP A 267 4.45 22.26 0.11
#